data_AF-A0AAU3UT95-F1
#
_entry.id   AF-A0AAU3UT95-F1
#
_cell.length_a   1.000
_cell.length_b   1.000
_cell.length_c   1.000
_cell.angle_alpha   90.00
_cell.angle_beta   90.00
_cell.angle_gamma   90.00
#
_symmetry.space_group_name_H-M   'P 1'
#
loop_
_entity.id
_entity.type
_entity.pdbx_description
1 polymer ?
#
loop_
_entity_poly.entity_id
_entity_poly.type
_entity_poly.pdbx_seq_one_letter_code
_entity_poly.pdbx_strand_id
1 'polypeptide(L)'
;MTVERHFSIGARIAEVRRLRGLTQLALARRASVSNSLLSKVESGERPATHSLTAAVARALSVSVTDLTEQPYGSRNALPSSEQASVPALRQALVEGDDPEVDTETRTLADLATALAEVKAWDRKTKHAQVVGALPDVLRHLHRACNEMPAAGQPSAREMLSAAYSYAVVSLYRLGHLDLAHLADERARANAALGGDPLRAATAEWNHALILLFDGAYKGGLRTIGRAADYADLAPVTDASKAVRGALDLRAAVLAARTGNSDLANDYLSAAATRTMAQQEQANHYGTKFSAANVDIHRVAVPVELSDGTTAVSRAATIKLPRGAAPSRTGHYFIDLSRAWLLHGDRTRALESLNTARAIAPQLTRYHPQVHEMVRALAVSDSRSTTSLSNFAAWCGVRR
;
A
#
# COMPACT_ATOMS: atom_id res chain seq x y z
N MET A 1 33.40 14.55 -4.81
CA MET A 1 32.06 14.52 -4.18
C MET A 1 31.02 14.68 -5.27
N THR A 2 30.53 13.56 -5.79
CA THR A 2 29.55 13.52 -6.87
C THR A 2 28.21 13.97 -6.32
N VAL A 3 27.62 14.99 -6.92
CA VAL A 3 26.26 15.47 -6.62
C VAL A 3 25.30 14.29 -6.84
N GLU A 4 24.72 13.74 -5.77
CA GLU A 4 23.62 12.77 -5.87
C GLU A 4 22.44 13.45 -6.58
N ARG A 5 22.36 13.27 -7.90
CA ARG A 5 21.17 13.61 -8.68
C ARG A 5 20.15 12.53 -8.37
N HIS A 6 19.15 12.83 -7.54
CA HIS A 6 18.05 11.90 -7.32
C HIS A 6 17.10 11.95 -8.51
N PHE A 7 16.95 10.81 -9.17
CA PHE A 7 16.34 10.68 -10.48
C PHE A 7 14.85 10.38 -10.35
N SER A 8 14.00 10.80 -11.30
CA SER A 8 12.66 10.21 -11.44
C SER A 8 12.77 8.69 -11.60
N ILE A 9 11.67 7.95 -11.42
CA ILE A 9 11.70 6.49 -11.64
C ILE A 9 12.25 6.19 -13.05
N GLY A 10 11.84 6.98 -14.05
CA GLY A 10 12.36 6.87 -15.41
C GLY A 10 13.87 7.12 -15.53
N ALA A 11 14.40 8.15 -14.87
CA ALA A 11 15.83 8.41 -14.94
C ALA A 11 16.66 7.36 -14.15
N ARG A 12 16.10 6.79 -13.06
CA ARG A 12 16.68 5.64 -12.35
C ARG A 12 16.68 4.39 -13.22
N ILE A 13 15.60 4.13 -13.97
CA ILE A 13 15.54 3.08 -14.99
C ILE A 13 16.68 3.27 -16.01
N ALA A 14 16.85 4.48 -16.55
CA ALA A 14 17.88 4.78 -17.54
C ALA A 14 19.30 4.58 -16.98
N GLU A 15 19.53 4.90 -15.70
CA GLU A 15 20.79 4.65 -15.00
C GLU A 15 21.08 3.15 -14.88
N VAL A 16 20.18 2.38 -14.27
CA VAL A 16 20.34 0.93 -14.08
C VAL A 16 20.47 0.22 -15.42
N ARG A 17 19.69 0.62 -16.44
CA ARG A 17 19.78 0.10 -17.80
C ARG A 17 21.19 0.30 -18.39
N ARG A 18 21.77 1.50 -18.24
CA ARG A 18 23.13 1.82 -18.73
C ARG A 18 24.20 1.03 -17.99
N LEU A 19 24.08 0.89 -16.67
CA LEU A 19 24.98 0.06 -15.86
C LEU A 19 24.97 -1.43 -16.28
N ARG A 20 23.84 -1.91 -16.80
CA ARG A 20 23.68 -3.27 -17.36
C ARG A 20 24.05 -3.36 -18.85
N GLY A 21 24.54 -2.29 -19.48
CA GLY A 21 24.93 -2.28 -20.89
C GLY A 21 23.77 -2.47 -21.89
N LEU A 22 22.52 -2.18 -21.48
CA LEU A 22 21.34 -2.41 -22.32
C LEU A 22 20.95 -1.16 -23.11
N THR A 23 20.55 -1.32 -24.37
CA THR A 23 19.86 -0.26 -25.13
C THR A 23 18.40 -0.15 -24.67
N GLN A 24 17.74 1.00 -24.95
CA GLN A 24 16.30 1.16 -24.66
C GLN A 24 15.47 0.08 -25.37
N LEU A 25 15.77 -0.19 -26.64
CA LEU A 25 15.08 -1.24 -27.41
C LEU A 25 15.24 -2.63 -26.79
N ALA A 26 16.45 -2.96 -26.30
CA ALA A 26 16.71 -4.24 -25.64
C ALA A 26 15.92 -4.38 -24.32
N LEU A 27 15.91 -3.32 -23.50
CA LEU A 27 15.12 -3.32 -22.26
C LEU A 27 13.62 -3.39 -22.54
N ALA A 28 13.12 -2.60 -23.49
CA ALA A 28 11.70 -2.59 -23.86
C ALA A 28 11.21 -3.98 -24.29
N ARG A 29 11.99 -4.67 -25.14
CA ARG A 29 11.71 -6.06 -25.54
C ARG A 29 11.69 -7.01 -24.34
N ARG A 30 12.70 -6.96 -23.47
CA ARG A 30 12.78 -7.82 -22.26
C ARG A 30 11.61 -7.59 -21.30
N ALA A 31 11.21 -6.34 -21.12
CA ALA A 31 10.11 -5.96 -20.25
C ALA A 31 8.72 -6.14 -20.90
N SER A 32 8.65 -6.50 -22.20
CA SER A 32 7.40 -6.55 -22.97
C SER A 32 6.62 -5.24 -22.94
N VAL A 33 7.33 -4.11 -23.06
CA VAL A 33 6.76 -2.76 -23.14
C VAL A 33 7.18 -2.08 -24.45
N SER A 34 6.47 -1.04 -24.88
CA SER A 34 6.85 -0.34 -26.10
C SER A 34 8.11 0.50 -25.90
N ASN A 35 9.00 0.51 -26.90
CA ASN A 35 10.21 1.33 -26.87
C ASN A 35 9.89 2.83 -26.75
N SER A 36 8.81 3.28 -27.40
CA SER A 36 8.35 4.67 -27.30
C SER A 36 7.92 5.01 -25.87
N LEU A 37 7.15 4.15 -25.20
CA LEU A 37 6.77 4.37 -23.80
C LEU A 37 8.00 4.42 -22.89
N LEU A 38 8.91 3.45 -23.01
CA LEU A 38 10.14 3.44 -22.22
C LEU A 38 10.96 4.71 -22.45
N SER A 39 11.14 5.14 -23.70
CA SER A 39 11.87 6.37 -24.03
C SER A 39 11.24 7.61 -23.39
N LYS A 40 9.91 7.74 -23.43
CA LYS A 40 9.18 8.87 -22.85
C LYS A 40 9.25 8.88 -21.32
N VAL A 41 9.31 7.70 -20.71
CA VAL A 41 9.47 7.58 -19.26
C VAL A 41 10.90 7.92 -18.85
N GLU A 42 11.91 7.37 -19.53
CA GLU A 42 13.31 7.68 -19.25
C GLU A 42 13.66 9.16 -19.45
N SER A 43 13.00 9.87 -20.39
CA SER A 43 13.17 11.30 -20.60
C SER A 43 12.36 12.19 -19.65
N GLY A 44 11.45 11.61 -18.86
CA GLY A 44 10.55 12.36 -17.96
C GLY A 44 9.35 13.01 -18.64
N GLU A 45 9.11 12.76 -19.94
CA GLU A 45 7.91 13.22 -20.66
C GLU A 45 6.64 12.55 -20.11
N ARG A 46 6.75 11.30 -19.64
CA ARG A 46 5.66 10.55 -19.02
C ARG A 46 6.07 9.98 -17.67
N PRO A 47 5.21 10.08 -16.63
CA PRO A 47 5.48 9.43 -15.35
C PRO A 47 5.47 7.90 -15.49
N ALA A 48 6.34 7.22 -14.73
CA ALA A 48 6.35 5.77 -14.68
C ALA A 48 5.13 5.21 -13.93
N THR A 49 4.34 4.38 -14.60
CA THR A 49 3.24 3.63 -13.97
C THR A 49 3.78 2.45 -13.15
N HIS A 50 3.01 1.96 -12.18
CA HIS A 50 3.38 0.76 -11.41
C HIS A 50 3.64 -0.46 -12.30
N SER A 51 2.80 -0.67 -13.32
CA SER A 51 2.91 -1.80 -14.25
C SER A 51 4.20 -1.75 -15.07
N LEU A 52 4.58 -0.57 -15.55
CA LEU A 52 5.85 -0.34 -16.23
C LEU A 52 7.03 -0.57 -15.28
N THR A 53 7.02 0.06 -14.09
CA THR A 53 8.11 -0.06 -13.11
C THR A 53 8.34 -1.52 -12.74
N ALA A 54 7.27 -2.28 -12.47
CA ALA A 54 7.36 -3.71 -12.18
C ALA A 54 7.89 -4.54 -13.35
N ALA A 55 7.43 -4.28 -14.57
CA ALA A 55 7.92 -4.97 -15.77
C ALA A 55 9.41 -4.72 -16.01
N VAL A 56 9.85 -3.48 -15.83
CA VAL A 56 11.24 -3.08 -15.96
C VAL A 56 12.10 -3.61 -14.82
N ALA A 57 11.63 -3.59 -13.58
CA ALA A 57 12.34 -4.16 -12.43
C ALA A 57 12.66 -5.65 -12.65
N ARG A 58 11.66 -6.43 -13.06
CA ARG A 58 11.85 -7.84 -13.44
C ARG A 58 12.84 -8.00 -14.59
N ALA A 59 12.70 -7.20 -15.64
CA ALA A 59 13.58 -7.25 -16.79
C ALA A 59 15.03 -6.89 -16.45
N LEU A 60 15.27 -6.06 -15.44
CA LEU A 60 16.60 -5.65 -14.97
C LEU A 60 17.13 -6.51 -13.80
N SER A 61 16.33 -7.45 -13.29
CA SER A 61 16.62 -8.25 -12.11
C SER A 61 16.96 -7.40 -10.88
N VAL A 62 16.11 -6.40 -10.62
CA VAL A 62 16.16 -5.53 -9.44
C VAL A 62 14.78 -5.50 -8.77
N SER A 63 14.70 -5.04 -7.53
CA SER A 63 13.42 -4.84 -6.86
C SER A 63 12.69 -3.61 -7.40
N VAL A 64 11.37 -3.54 -7.19
CA VAL A 64 10.61 -2.31 -7.48
C VAL A 64 11.12 -1.15 -6.64
N THR A 65 11.52 -1.42 -5.38
CA THR A 65 12.08 -0.43 -4.45
C THR A 65 13.42 0.15 -4.90
N ASP A 66 14.23 -0.61 -5.65
CA ASP A 66 15.48 -0.09 -6.25
C ASP A 66 15.21 0.98 -7.32
N LEU A 67 14.09 0.86 -8.03
CA LEU A 67 13.68 1.81 -9.06
C LEU A 67 12.89 2.99 -8.50
N THR A 68 12.13 2.78 -7.41
CA THR A 68 11.40 3.85 -6.72
C THR A 68 12.24 4.59 -5.67
N GLU A 69 13.48 4.14 -5.42
CA GLU A 69 14.41 4.66 -4.41
C GLU A 69 13.83 4.66 -2.98
N GLN A 70 13.06 3.62 -2.66
CA GLN A 70 12.47 3.43 -1.33
C GLN A 70 13.36 2.55 -0.46
N PRO A 71 13.36 2.74 0.88
CA PRO A 71 12.60 3.73 1.66
C PRO A 71 13.18 5.15 1.57
N TYR A 72 12.29 6.15 1.47
CA TYR A 72 12.67 7.55 1.37
C TYR A 72 13.24 8.09 2.69
N GLY A 73 14.40 8.76 2.65
CA GLY A 73 14.92 9.50 3.80
C GLY A 73 15.48 8.64 4.96
N SER A 74 15.63 7.33 4.76
CA SER A 74 16.17 6.40 5.77
C SER A 74 17.58 6.75 6.25
N ARG A 75 18.41 7.36 5.39
CA ARG A 75 19.78 7.79 5.76
C ARG A 75 19.83 9.01 6.69
N ASN A 76 18.74 9.80 6.79
CA ASN A 76 18.71 11.08 7.49
C ASN A 76 17.44 11.26 8.37
N ALA A 77 16.82 10.16 8.81
CA ALA A 77 15.60 10.24 9.61
C ALA A 77 15.91 10.91 10.96
N LEU A 78 15.34 12.10 11.18
CA LEU A 78 15.37 12.76 12.49
C LEU A 78 14.65 11.86 13.53
N PRO A 79 15.00 11.94 14.83
CA PRO A 79 14.28 11.21 15.89
C PRO A 79 12.76 11.47 15.92
N SER A 80 12.31 12.59 15.36
CA SER A 80 10.89 12.97 15.22
C SER A 80 10.23 12.47 13.92
N SER A 81 10.95 11.76 13.06
CA SER A 81 10.44 11.24 11.80
C SER A 81 9.42 10.13 12.01
N GLU A 82 8.46 10.02 11.10
CA GLU A 82 7.52 8.91 11.01
C GLU A 82 8.18 7.52 10.83
N GLN A 83 9.48 7.48 10.48
CA GLN A 83 10.28 6.25 10.35
C GLN A 83 11.14 5.95 11.59
N ALA A 84 11.16 6.80 12.62
CA ALA A 84 12.08 6.70 13.75
C ALA A 84 12.00 5.36 14.50
N SER A 85 10.81 4.74 14.54
CA SER A 85 10.59 3.46 15.21
C SER A 85 10.75 2.22 14.31
N VAL A 86 11.06 2.38 13.02
CA VAL A 86 11.27 1.24 12.11
C VAL A 86 12.43 0.34 12.57
N PRO A 87 13.58 0.85 13.07
CA PRO A 87 14.63 -0.02 13.60
C PRO A 87 14.17 -0.91 14.76
N ALA A 88 13.39 -0.37 15.70
CA ALA A 88 12.82 -1.15 16.80
C ALA A 88 11.83 -2.20 16.31
N LEU A 89 10.98 -1.84 15.34
CA LEU A 89 10.07 -2.80 14.71
C LEU A 89 10.84 -3.90 13.96
N ARG A 90 11.90 -3.55 13.23
CA ARG A 90 12.80 -4.52 12.60
C ARG A 90 13.38 -5.49 13.63
N GLN A 91 13.83 -4.99 14.77
CA GLN A 91 14.41 -5.83 15.82
C GLN A 91 13.36 -6.81 16.37
N ALA A 92 12.15 -6.35 16.69
CA ALA A 92 11.06 -7.22 17.14
C ALA A 92 10.63 -8.23 16.06
N LEU A 93 10.72 -7.86 14.77
CA LEU A 93 10.59 -8.83 13.68
C LEU A 93 11.74 -9.83 13.69
N VAL A 94 13.00 -9.46 13.93
CA VAL A 94 14.09 -10.45 13.94
C VAL A 94 13.98 -11.42 15.13
N GLU A 95 13.70 -10.90 16.32
CA GLU A 95 13.53 -11.68 17.56
C GLU A 95 12.46 -12.79 17.40
N GLY A 96 11.30 -12.45 16.82
CA GLY A 96 10.28 -13.45 16.51
C GLY A 96 9.77 -14.17 17.76
N ASP A 97 9.80 -15.51 17.73
CA ASP A 97 9.21 -16.36 18.76
C ASP A 97 9.98 -16.34 20.10
N ASP A 98 11.19 -15.78 20.15
CA ASP A 98 12.01 -15.64 21.36
C ASP A 98 12.34 -14.17 21.65
N PRO A 99 11.35 -13.36 22.08
CA PRO A 99 11.54 -11.95 22.33
C PRO A 99 12.24 -11.68 23.66
N GLU A 100 13.19 -10.73 23.66
CA GLU A 100 13.80 -10.22 24.88
C GLU A 100 12.85 -9.23 25.57
N VAL A 101 12.24 -9.65 26.68
CA VAL A 101 11.30 -8.86 27.48
C VAL A 101 11.62 -9.04 28.96
N ASP A 102 12.18 -8.00 29.57
CA ASP A 102 12.59 -7.99 30.99
C ASP A 102 11.43 -7.77 31.99
N THR A 103 10.20 -7.71 31.48
CA THR A 103 8.98 -7.47 32.27
C THR A 103 8.07 -8.71 32.31
N GLU A 104 7.07 -8.71 33.17
CA GLU A 104 6.03 -9.75 33.14
C GLU A 104 5.21 -9.67 31.85
N THR A 105 4.74 -10.82 31.35
CA THR A 105 3.90 -10.89 30.15
C THR A 105 2.57 -10.18 30.40
N ARG A 106 2.28 -9.17 29.56
CA ARG A 106 0.98 -8.49 29.57
C ARG A 106 -0.17 -9.46 29.35
N THR A 107 -1.30 -9.20 29.99
CA THR A 107 -2.49 -10.04 29.81
C THR A 107 -3.02 -9.95 28.38
N LEU A 108 -3.74 -10.97 27.91
CA LEU A 108 -4.39 -10.92 26.60
C LEU A 108 -5.40 -9.76 26.48
N ALA A 109 -6.03 -9.34 27.59
CA ALA A 109 -6.95 -8.21 27.59
C ALA A 109 -6.21 -6.88 27.36
N ASP A 110 -5.04 -6.71 27.97
CA ASP A 110 -4.19 -5.53 27.76
C ASP A 110 -3.65 -5.49 26.32
N LEU A 111 -3.27 -6.63 25.78
CA LEU A 111 -2.79 -6.75 24.39
C LEU A 111 -3.91 -6.52 23.37
N ALA A 112 -5.11 -7.02 23.63
CA ALA A 112 -6.30 -6.72 22.83
C ALA A 112 -6.61 -5.22 22.82
N THR A 113 -6.48 -4.56 23.97
CA THR A 113 -6.66 -3.10 24.09
C THR A 113 -5.59 -2.35 23.28
N ALA A 114 -4.32 -2.71 23.41
CA ALA A 114 -3.24 -2.12 22.62
C ALA A 114 -3.42 -2.32 21.11
N LEU A 115 -3.88 -3.49 20.68
CA LEU A 115 -4.21 -3.75 19.27
C LEU A 115 -5.40 -2.92 18.78
N ALA A 116 -6.40 -2.68 19.62
CA ALA A 116 -7.52 -1.80 19.29
C ALA A 116 -7.05 -0.35 19.08
N GLU A 117 -6.08 0.12 19.87
CA GLU A 117 -5.44 1.43 19.67
C GLU A 117 -4.64 1.49 18.37
N VAL A 118 -3.84 0.46 18.08
CA VAL A 118 -3.12 0.32 16.80
C VAL A 118 -4.09 0.38 15.62
N LYS A 119 -5.21 -0.36 15.68
CA LYS A 119 -6.28 -0.32 14.67
C LYS A 119 -6.86 1.08 14.51
N ALA A 120 -7.08 1.81 15.61
CA ALA A 120 -7.61 3.16 15.58
C ALA A 120 -6.60 4.16 14.97
N TRP A 121 -5.31 4.00 15.25
CA TRP A 121 -4.24 4.82 14.66
C TRP A 121 -4.08 4.54 13.16
N ASP A 122 -4.08 3.27 12.71
CA ASP A 122 -4.05 2.94 11.28
C ASP A 122 -5.27 3.52 10.53
N ARG A 123 -6.46 3.49 11.14
CA ARG A 123 -7.64 4.15 10.56
C ARG A 123 -7.41 5.65 10.34
N LYS A 124 -6.77 6.31 11.30
CA LYS A 124 -6.50 7.75 11.30
C LYS A 124 -5.18 8.15 10.60
N THR A 125 -4.52 7.23 9.89
CA THR A 125 -3.22 7.48 9.22
C THR A 125 -2.09 7.94 10.14
N LYS A 126 -2.14 7.54 11.41
CA LYS A 126 -1.12 7.80 12.43
C LYS A 126 -0.02 6.72 12.38
N HIS A 127 0.70 6.63 11.26
CA HIS A 127 1.66 5.54 10.98
C HIS A 127 2.83 5.54 11.96
N ALA A 128 3.34 6.71 12.34
CA ALA A 128 4.40 6.80 13.35
C ALA A 128 4.01 6.14 14.67
N GLN A 129 2.78 6.36 15.15
CA GLN A 129 2.25 5.73 16.37
C GLN A 129 2.08 4.22 16.21
N VAL A 130 1.60 3.75 15.05
CA VAL A 130 1.50 2.31 14.78
C VAL A 130 2.87 1.65 14.83
N VAL A 131 3.86 2.19 14.11
CA VAL A 131 5.23 1.64 14.08
C VAL A 131 5.90 1.73 15.45
N GLY A 132 5.60 2.76 16.25
CA GLY A 132 6.12 2.90 17.61
C GLY A 132 5.55 1.90 18.61
N ALA A 133 4.28 1.50 18.46
CA ALA A 133 3.62 0.60 19.41
C ALA A 133 3.80 -0.90 19.08
N LEU A 134 3.95 -1.23 17.80
CA LEU A 134 4.05 -2.63 17.35
C LEU A 134 5.21 -3.45 17.97
N PRO A 135 6.42 -2.91 18.23
CA PRO A 135 7.50 -3.71 18.83
C PRO A 135 7.10 -4.33 20.17
N ASP A 136 6.53 -3.53 21.08
CA ASP A 136 6.05 -3.99 22.39
C ASP A 136 4.93 -5.04 22.26
N VAL A 137 3.93 -4.72 21.43
CA VAL A 137 2.78 -5.60 21.19
C VAL A 137 3.21 -6.95 20.62
N LEU A 138 4.13 -6.96 19.65
CA LEU A 138 4.62 -8.19 19.02
C LEU A 138 5.37 -9.07 20.02
N ARG A 139 6.29 -8.49 20.81
CA ARG A 139 7.07 -9.22 21.81
C ARG A 139 6.18 -9.85 22.88
N HIS A 140 5.25 -9.09 23.44
CA HIS A 140 4.35 -9.62 24.45
C HIS A 140 3.37 -10.66 23.88
N LEU A 141 2.91 -10.53 22.63
CA LEU A 141 2.08 -11.55 22.00
C LEU A 141 2.83 -12.85 21.71
N HIS A 142 4.10 -12.78 21.32
CA HIS A 142 4.96 -13.96 21.18
C HIS A 142 5.15 -14.69 22.49
N ARG A 143 5.51 -13.95 23.54
CA ARG A 143 5.64 -14.52 24.88
C ARG A 143 4.34 -15.13 25.39
N ALA A 144 3.21 -14.45 25.19
CA ALA A 144 1.89 -15.00 25.51
C ALA A 144 1.59 -16.29 24.73
N CYS A 145 1.93 -16.38 23.44
CA CYS A 145 1.75 -17.61 22.68
C CYS A 145 2.55 -18.79 23.24
N ASN A 146 3.74 -18.54 23.80
CA ASN A 146 4.62 -19.57 24.36
C ASN A 146 4.21 -20.00 25.78
N GLU A 147 3.76 -19.06 26.61
CA GLU A 147 3.41 -19.33 28.02
C GLU A 147 1.97 -19.86 28.18
N MET A 148 1.08 -19.62 27.22
CA MET A 148 -0.32 -20.00 27.35
C MET A 148 -0.58 -21.50 27.18
N PRO A 149 -1.54 -22.06 27.96
CA PRO A 149 -2.05 -23.41 27.72
C PRO A 149 -2.61 -23.57 26.30
N ALA A 150 -2.55 -24.79 25.76
CA ALA A 150 -2.97 -25.11 24.39
C ALA A 150 -4.37 -24.58 24.01
N ALA A 151 -5.32 -24.57 24.96
CA ALA A 151 -6.68 -24.08 24.71
C ALA A 151 -6.77 -22.57 24.41
N GLY A 152 -5.83 -21.76 24.91
CA GLY A 152 -5.82 -20.30 24.71
C GLY A 152 -4.89 -19.83 23.58
N GLN A 153 -4.02 -20.71 23.08
CA GLN A 153 -3.09 -20.37 22.00
C GLN A 153 -3.77 -19.86 20.72
N PRO A 154 -4.90 -20.40 20.25
CA PRO A 154 -5.54 -19.90 19.03
C PRO A 154 -5.89 -18.41 19.12
N SER A 155 -6.45 -17.94 20.23
CA SER A 155 -6.79 -16.52 20.41
C SER A 155 -5.56 -15.60 20.45
N ALA A 156 -4.45 -16.05 21.05
CA ALA A 156 -3.19 -15.32 21.03
C ALA A 156 -2.59 -15.26 19.61
N ARG A 157 -2.63 -16.36 18.86
CA ARG A 157 -2.20 -16.46 17.47
C ARG A 157 -3.01 -15.54 16.55
N GLU A 158 -4.31 -15.44 16.76
CA GLU A 158 -5.19 -14.49 16.06
C GLU A 158 -4.78 -13.03 16.27
N MET A 159 -4.48 -12.65 17.53
CA MET A 159 -3.99 -11.32 17.86
C MET A 159 -2.61 -11.05 17.27
N LEU A 160 -1.71 -12.03 17.31
CA LEU A 160 -0.38 -11.94 16.71
C LEU A 160 -0.45 -11.78 15.19
N SER A 161 -1.35 -12.50 14.51
CA SER A 161 -1.64 -12.31 13.09
C SER A 161 -2.15 -10.90 12.77
N ALA A 162 -3.03 -10.35 13.62
CA ALA A 162 -3.52 -8.99 13.49
C ALA A 162 -2.39 -7.95 13.67
N ALA A 163 -1.52 -8.12 14.67
CA ALA A 163 -0.36 -7.28 14.91
C ALA A 163 0.57 -7.25 13.68
N TYR A 164 0.90 -8.44 13.16
CA TYR A 164 1.72 -8.57 11.96
C TYR A 164 1.05 -7.93 10.73
N SER A 165 -0.27 -8.06 10.56
CA SER A 165 -1.00 -7.39 9.49
C SER A 165 -0.87 -5.86 9.54
N TYR A 166 -0.85 -5.26 10.73
CA TYR A 166 -0.58 -3.82 10.87
C TYR A 166 0.88 -3.45 10.61
N ALA A 167 1.82 -4.35 10.93
CA ALA A 167 3.23 -4.19 10.54
C ALA A 167 3.38 -4.20 9.02
N VAL A 168 2.79 -5.16 8.31
CA VAL A 168 2.76 -5.21 6.83
C VAL A 168 2.29 -3.88 6.25
N VAL A 169 1.12 -3.41 6.70
CA VAL A 169 0.49 -2.18 6.20
C VAL A 169 1.33 -0.93 6.45
N SER A 170 2.08 -0.89 7.56
CA SER A 170 2.90 0.27 7.91
C SER A 170 4.24 0.26 7.19
N LEU A 171 4.90 -0.91 7.13
CA LEU A 171 6.22 -1.09 6.53
C LEU A 171 6.19 -0.89 5.02
N TYR A 172 5.15 -1.38 4.31
CA TYR A 172 5.04 -1.15 2.87
C TYR A 172 4.88 0.36 2.55
N ARG A 173 4.08 1.10 3.35
CA ARG A 173 3.83 2.53 3.12
C ARG A 173 5.10 3.36 3.28
N LEU A 174 5.97 2.95 4.19
CA LEU A 174 7.26 3.60 4.44
C LEU A 174 8.35 3.12 3.47
N GLY A 175 8.06 2.15 2.60
CA GLY A 175 8.98 1.64 1.59
C GLY A 175 9.93 0.54 2.10
N HIS A 176 9.69 -0.03 3.28
CA HIS A 176 10.46 -1.16 3.81
C HIS A 176 9.85 -2.50 3.36
N LEU A 177 9.84 -2.73 2.05
CA LEU A 177 9.11 -3.87 1.46
C LEU A 177 9.64 -5.23 1.93
N ASP A 178 10.95 -5.39 2.12
CA ASP A 178 11.53 -6.62 2.69
C ASP A 178 11.06 -6.93 4.11
N LEU A 179 10.86 -5.90 4.94
CA LEU A 179 10.29 -6.11 6.27
C LEU A 179 8.79 -6.42 6.19
N ALA A 180 8.09 -5.82 5.23
CA ALA A 180 6.69 -6.12 4.99
C ALA A 180 6.51 -7.58 4.51
N HIS A 181 7.44 -8.12 3.72
CA HIS A 181 7.48 -9.55 3.35
C HIS A 181 7.56 -10.45 4.58
N LEU A 182 8.52 -10.19 5.48
CA LEU A 182 8.70 -10.98 6.69
C LEU A 182 7.47 -10.90 7.62
N ALA A 183 6.90 -9.70 7.78
CA ALA A 183 5.69 -9.53 8.56
C ALA A 183 4.49 -10.25 7.93
N ASP A 184 4.37 -10.28 6.60
CA ASP A 184 3.29 -10.96 5.87
C ASP A 184 3.34 -12.47 6.06
N GLU A 185 4.52 -13.07 5.91
CA GLU A 185 4.72 -14.50 6.14
C GLU A 185 4.25 -14.92 7.53
N ARG A 186 4.63 -14.13 8.54
CA ARG A 186 4.26 -14.37 9.94
C ARG A 186 2.79 -14.08 10.23
N ALA A 187 2.19 -13.09 9.56
CA ALA A 187 0.76 -12.84 9.66
C ALA A 187 -0.04 -14.06 9.22
N ARG A 188 0.34 -14.65 8.07
CA ARG A 188 -0.32 -15.85 7.51
C ARG A 188 -0.07 -17.09 8.34
N ALA A 189 1.17 -17.33 8.78
CA ALA A 189 1.50 -18.47 9.63
C ALA A 189 0.67 -18.47 10.93
N ASN A 190 0.56 -17.30 11.59
CA ASN A 190 -0.23 -17.19 12.81
C ASN A 190 -1.74 -17.27 12.56
N ALA A 191 -2.25 -16.75 11.44
CA ALA A 191 -3.66 -16.90 11.09
C ALA A 191 -4.07 -18.37 10.92
N ALA A 192 -3.20 -19.20 10.33
CA ALA A 192 -3.46 -20.63 10.16
C ALA A 192 -3.57 -21.38 11.50
N LEU A 193 -2.94 -20.87 12.56
CA LEU A 193 -2.96 -21.46 13.90
C LEU A 193 -4.07 -20.90 14.80
N GLY A 194 -4.73 -19.81 14.39
CA GLY A 194 -5.70 -19.10 15.24
C GLY A 194 -7.16 -19.55 15.09
N GLY A 195 -7.49 -20.25 13.99
CA GLY A 195 -8.79 -20.89 13.78
C GLY A 195 -9.91 -19.96 13.31
N ASP A 196 -9.65 -18.66 13.09
CA ASP A 196 -10.63 -17.74 12.50
C ASP A 196 -10.49 -17.70 10.96
N PRO A 197 -11.46 -18.26 10.19
CA PRO A 197 -11.40 -18.24 8.73
C PRO A 197 -11.36 -16.82 8.14
N LEU A 198 -11.97 -15.82 8.79
CA LEU A 198 -11.94 -14.43 8.31
C LEU A 198 -10.59 -13.76 8.56
N ARG A 199 -9.85 -14.16 9.60
CA ARG A 199 -8.46 -13.75 9.78
C ARG A 199 -7.58 -14.33 8.69
N ALA A 200 -7.70 -15.63 8.41
CA ALA A 200 -6.95 -16.28 7.34
C ALA A 200 -7.19 -15.59 5.99
N ALA A 201 -8.46 -15.32 5.66
CA ALA A 201 -8.82 -14.54 4.47
C ALA A 201 -8.20 -13.14 4.47
N THR A 202 -8.19 -12.44 5.62
CA THR A 202 -7.60 -11.10 5.76
C THR A 202 -6.06 -11.13 5.65
N ALA A 203 -5.41 -12.19 6.14
CA ALA A 203 -3.97 -12.35 6.00
C ALA A 203 -3.59 -12.57 4.52
N GLU A 204 -4.31 -13.42 3.79
CA GLU A 204 -4.13 -13.56 2.33
C GLU A 204 -4.47 -12.27 1.58
N TRP A 205 -5.46 -11.49 2.04
CA TRP A 205 -5.73 -10.16 1.51
C TRP A 205 -4.53 -9.22 1.68
N ASN A 206 -3.82 -9.25 2.81
CA ASN A 206 -2.58 -8.48 2.97
C ASN A 206 -1.43 -9.05 2.13
N HIS A 207 -1.31 -10.36 1.97
CA HIS A 207 -0.34 -10.99 1.08
C HIS A 207 -0.51 -10.54 -0.37
N ALA A 208 -1.76 -10.46 -0.84
CA ALA A 208 -2.07 -9.91 -2.16
C ALA A 208 -1.66 -8.44 -2.32
N LEU A 209 -1.39 -7.69 -1.24
CA LEU A 209 -0.96 -6.29 -1.27
C LEU A 209 0.51 -6.24 -1.64
N ILE A 210 1.26 -7.12 -1.02
CA ILE A 210 2.68 -7.28 -1.22
C ILE A 210 2.95 -7.75 -2.65
N LEU A 211 2.23 -8.78 -3.11
CA LEU A 211 2.27 -9.22 -4.51
C LEU A 211 1.88 -8.10 -5.50
N LEU A 212 0.94 -7.22 -5.12
CA LEU A 212 0.55 -6.06 -5.92
C LEU A 212 1.72 -5.06 -6.04
N PHE A 213 2.50 -4.83 -4.98
CA PHE A 213 3.65 -3.92 -4.99
C PHE A 213 4.89 -4.52 -5.66
N ASP A 214 5.09 -5.83 -5.58
CA ASP A 214 6.14 -6.56 -6.32
C ASP A 214 5.85 -6.65 -7.83
N GLY A 215 4.62 -6.35 -8.23
CA GLY A 215 4.19 -6.51 -9.60
C GLY A 215 3.80 -7.92 -10.00
N ALA A 216 3.61 -8.83 -9.04
CA ALA A 216 3.22 -10.22 -9.21
C ALA A 216 1.68 -10.37 -9.33
N TYR A 217 1.06 -9.62 -10.24
CA TYR A 217 -0.41 -9.43 -10.29
C TYR A 217 -1.21 -10.73 -10.46
N LYS A 218 -0.78 -11.62 -11.36
CA LYS A 218 -1.42 -12.93 -11.56
C LYS A 218 -1.32 -13.82 -10.30
N GLY A 219 -0.21 -13.71 -9.57
CA GLY A 219 -0.05 -14.38 -8.28
C GLY A 219 -1.04 -13.81 -7.26
N GLY A 220 -1.15 -12.49 -7.19
CA GLY A 220 -2.12 -11.80 -6.32
C GLY A 220 -3.57 -12.24 -6.59
N LEU A 221 -3.98 -12.37 -7.85
CA LEU A 221 -5.34 -12.83 -8.20
C LEU A 221 -5.61 -14.25 -7.71
N ARG A 222 -4.64 -15.18 -7.87
CA ARG A 222 -4.77 -16.55 -7.34
C ARG A 222 -4.86 -16.55 -5.80
N THR A 223 -4.05 -15.72 -5.15
CA THR A 223 -4.09 -15.52 -3.70
C THR A 223 -5.46 -15.03 -3.24
N ILE A 224 -6.05 -14.04 -3.91
CA ILE A 224 -7.41 -13.57 -3.59
C ILE A 224 -8.47 -14.66 -3.81
N GLY A 225 -8.33 -15.48 -4.85
CA GLY A 225 -9.19 -16.64 -5.06
C GLY A 225 -9.20 -17.58 -3.85
N ARG A 226 -8.02 -17.99 -3.37
CA ARG A 226 -7.90 -18.83 -2.15
C ARG A 226 -8.41 -18.13 -0.89
N ALA A 227 -8.17 -16.82 -0.78
CA ALA A 227 -8.66 -16.02 0.35
C ALA A 227 -10.20 -16.00 0.41
N ALA A 228 -10.85 -16.05 -0.75
CA ALA A 228 -12.29 -16.15 -0.86
C ALA A 228 -12.78 -17.48 -0.27
N ASP A 229 -12.11 -18.60 -0.58
CA ASP A 229 -12.45 -19.92 -0.04
C ASP A 229 -12.43 -19.93 1.50
N TYR A 230 -11.42 -19.31 2.13
CA TYR A 230 -11.40 -19.13 3.58
C TYR A 230 -12.60 -18.32 4.08
N ALA A 231 -12.94 -17.22 3.41
CA ALA A 231 -14.08 -16.39 3.83
C ALA A 231 -15.43 -17.11 3.72
N ASP A 232 -15.57 -18.12 2.83
CA ASP A 232 -16.80 -18.93 2.69
C ASP A 232 -16.94 -20.01 3.77
N LEU A 233 -15.87 -20.34 4.49
CA LEU A 233 -15.95 -21.20 5.67
C LEU A 233 -16.65 -20.49 6.85
N ALA A 234 -16.72 -19.16 6.82
CA ALA A 234 -17.37 -18.37 7.86
C ALA A 234 -18.88 -18.22 7.59
N PRO A 235 -19.73 -18.14 8.64
CA PRO A 235 -21.13 -17.78 8.49
C PRO A 235 -21.31 -16.44 7.78
N VAL A 236 -22.41 -16.29 7.04
CA VAL A 236 -22.77 -15.03 6.38
C VAL A 236 -23.16 -14.00 7.45
N THR A 237 -22.27 -13.02 7.66
CA THR A 237 -22.37 -11.96 8.65
C THR A 237 -21.88 -10.65 8.03
N ASP A 238 -22.08 -9.53 8.71
CA ASP A 238 -21.55 -8.23 8.28
C ASP A 238 -20.01 -8.25 8.16
N ALA A 239 -19.35 -9.01 9.03
CA ALA A 239 -17.91 -9.20 9.02
C ALA A 239 -17.44 -9.99 7.79
N SER A 240 -18.07 -11.13 7.47
CA SER A 240 -17.69 -11.93 6.29
C SER A 240 -18.00 -11.20 4.98
N LYS A 241 -19.11 -10.44 4.92
CA LYS A 241 -19.39 -9.55 3.78
C LYS A 241 -18.33 -8.46 3.61
N ALA A 242 -17.88 -7.84 4.69
CA ALA A 242 -16.84 -6.81 4.65
C ALA A 242 -15.49 -7.36 4.17
N VAL A 243 -15.10 -8.55 4.65
CA VAL A 243 -13.87 -9.25 4.19
C VAL A 243 -13.98 -9.63 2.72
N ARG A 244 -15.09 -10.26 2.29
CA ARG A 244 -15.36 -10.58 0.89
C ARG A 244 -15.31 -9.35 -0.01
N GLY A 245 -15.96 -8.26 0.38
CA GLY A 245 -15.92 -7.01 -0.37
C GLY A 245 -14.50 -6.42 -0.47
N ALA A 246 -13.70 -6.51 0.59
CA ALA A 246 -12.30 -6.06 0.57
C ALA A 246 -11.42 -6.90 -0.37
N LEU A 247 -11.68 -8.22 -0.43
CA LEU A 247 -11.04 -9.14 -1.38
C LEU A 247 -11.37 -8.75 -2.82
N ASP A 248 -12.65 -8.51 -3.13
CA ASP A 248 -13.08 -8.09 -4.47
C ASP A 248 -12.41 -6.78 -4.89
N LEU A 249 -12.37 -5.78 -3.99
CA LEU A 249 -11.71 -4.51 -4.29
C LEU A 249 -10.20 -4.67 -4.57
N ARG A 250 -9.53 -5.60 -3.89
CA ARG A 250 -8.13 -5.92 -4.20
C ARG A 250 -8.00 -6.62 -5.55
N ALA A 251 -8.89 -7.57 -5.85
CA ALA A 251 -8.91 -8.28 -7.11
C ALA A 251 -9.16 -7.32 -8.29
N ALA A 252 -10.04 -6.32 -8.13
CA ALA A 252 -10.30 -5.29 -9.13
C ALA A 252 -9.02 -4.53 -9.52
N VAL A 253 -8.21 -4.10 -8.53
CA VAL A 253 -6.94 -3.41 -8.79
C VAL A 253 -5.91 -4.33 -9.43
N LEU A 254 -5.80 -5.58 -8.96
CA LEU A 254 -4.89 -6.57 -9.55
C LEU A 254 -5.25 -6.86 -11.01
N ALA A 255 -6.54 -7.05 -11.31
CA ALA A 255 -7.05 -7.26 -12.67
C ALA A 255 -6.76 -6.05 -13.56
N ALA A 256 -7.02 -4.83 -13.07
CA ALA A 256 -6.70 -3.59 -13.77
C ALA A 256 -5.19 -3.50 -14.11
N ARG A 257 -4.30 -3.86 -13.18
CA ARG A 257 -2.85 -3.89 -13.44
C ARG A 257 -2.38 -4.95 -14.44
N THR A 258 -3.22 -5.93 -14.75
CA THR A 258 -3.00 -6.87 -15.86
C THR A 258 -3.58 -6.41 -17.20
N GLY A 259 -4.24 -5.25 -17.24
CA GLY A 259 -4.93 -4.74 -18.43
C GLY A 259 -6.31 -5.35 -18.66
N ASN A 260 -6.84 -6.16 -17.73
CA ASN A 260 -8.14 -6.80 -17.87
C ASN A 260 -9.24 -5.91 -17.27
N SER A 261 -9.79 -5.02 -18.10
CA SER A 261 -10.84 -4.07 -17.71
C SER A 261 -12.14 -4.76 -17.29
N ASP A 262 -12.58 -5.77 -18.05
CA ASP A 262 -13.85 -6.45 -17.82
C ASP A 262 -13.84 -7.16 -16.46
N LEU A 263 -12.80 -7.97 -16.21
CA LEU A 263 -12.62 -8.64 -14.92
C LEU A 263 -12.52 -7.65 -13.76
N ALA A 264 -11.86 -6.50 -13.96
CA ALA A 264 -11.80 -5.47 -12.92
C ALA A 264 -13.17 -4.88 -12.59
N ASN A 265 -14.02 -4.65 -13.61
CA ASN A 265 -15.38 -4.15 -13.43
C ASN A 265 -16.32 -5.21 -12.82
N ASP A 266 -16.12 -6.50 -13.12
CA ASP A 266 -16.86 -7.60 -12.49
C ASP A 266 -16.62 -7.61 -10.99
N TYR A 267 -15.35 -7.52 -10.56
CA TYR A 267 -15.00 -7.42 -9.14
C TYR A 267 -15.55 -6.15 -8.47
N LEU A 268 -15.54 -4.99 -9.15
CA LEU A 268 -16.17 -3.77 -8.61
C LEU A 268 -17.68 -3.96 -8.41
N SER A 269 -18.35 -4.63 -9.34
CA SER A 269 -19.79 -4.90 -9.27
C SER A 269 -20.09 -5.88 -8.14
N ALA A 270 -19.29 -6.93 -8.01
CA ALA A 270 -19.37 -7.88 -6.91
C ALA A 270 -19.12 -7.21 -5.55
N ALA A 271 -18.15 -6.30 -5.45
CA ALA A 271 -17.92 -5.53 -4.23
C ALA A 271 -19.14 -4.66 -3.87
N ALA A 272 -19.76 -4.00 -4.86
CA ALA A 272 -20.91 -3.12 -4.64
C ALA A 272 -22.11 -3.86 -4.00
N THR A 273 -22.38 -5.11 -4.41
CA THR A 273 -23.48 -5.91 -3.84
C THR A 273 -23.27 -6.31 -2.38
N ARG A 274 -22.04 -6.18 -1.85
CA ARG A 274 -21.67 -6.52 -0.47
C ARG A 274 -21.70 -5.33 0.48
N THR A 275 -22.03 -4.14 -0.03
CA THR A 275 -22.07 -2.91 0.76
C THR A 275 -23.28 -2.89 1.69
N MET A 276 -23.08 -2.44 2.92
CA MET A 276 -24.10 -2.30 3.96
C MET A 276 -23.86 -1.04 4.78
N ALA A 277 -24.89 -0.57 5.49
CA ALA A 277 -24.77 0.57 6.38
C ALA A 277 -23.70 0.32 7.47
N GLN A 278 -22.99 1.37 7.87
CA GLN A 278 -22.05 1.38 9.00
C GLN A 278 -20.80 0.46 8.88
N GLN A 279 -20.58 -0.23 7.76
CA GLN A 279 -19.40 -1.10 7.56
C GLN A 279 -18.08 -0.35 7.73
N GLU A 280 -18.03 0.90 7.26
CA GLU A 280 -16.86 1.76 7.41
C GLU A 280 -16.55 1.96 8.89
N GLN A 281 -17.54 2.24 9.74
CA GLN A 281 -17.39 2.46 11.19
C GLN A 281 -16.99 1.17 11.91
N ALA A 282 -17.65 0.05 11.60
CA ALA A 282 -17.36 -1.25 12.19
C ALA A 282 -15.93 -1.72 11.88
N ASN A 283 -15.43 -1.42 10.67
CA ASN A 283 -14.06 -1.70 10.25
C ASN A 283 -13.63 -3.14 10.57
N HIS A 284 -14.45 -4.12 10.21
CA HIS A 284 -14.19 -5.53 10.46
C HIS A 284 -12.81 -5.91 9.92
N TYR A 285 -12.01 -6.55 10.77
CA TYR A 285 -10.63 -6.96 10.48
C TYR A 285 -9.67 -5.86 9.99
N GLY A 286 -10.04 -4.58 10.12
CA GLY A 286 -9.22 -3.47 9.61
C GLY A 286 -9.34 -3.24 8.09
N THR A 287 -10.29 -3.88 7.42
CA THR A 287 -10.46 -3.82 5.95
C THR A 287 -10.86 -2.45 5.44
N LYS A 288 -11.53 -1.63 6.27
CA LYS A 288 -12.14 -0.34 5.88
C LYS A 288 -13.04 -0.49 4.64
N PHE A 289 -13.73 -1.62 4.52
CA PHE A 289 -14.66 -1.86 3.42
C PHE A 289 -15.97 -1.10 3.65
N SER A 290 -16.47 -0.46 2.58
CA SER A 290 -17.71 0.32 2.58
C SER A 290 -18.11 0.72 1.16
N ALA A 291 -19.32 1.26 0.99
CA ALA A 291 -19.76 1.85 -0.28
C ALA A 291 -18.83 2.98 -0.76
N ALA A 292 -18.38 3.85 0.15
CA ALA A 292 -17.41 4.89 -0.20
C ALA A 292 -16.07 4.30 -0.67
N ASN A 293 -15.64 3.18 -0.10
CA ASN A 293 -14.44 2.50 -0.56
C ASN A 293 -14.63 1.89 -1.97
N VAL A 294 -15.82 1.37 -2.29
CA VAL A 294 -16.15 0.92 -3.66
C VAL A 294 -16.07 2.09 -4.65
N ASP A 295 -16.64 3.25 -4.31
CA ASP A 295 -16.57 4.47 -5.13
C ASP A 295 -15.12 4.90 -5.39
N ILE A 296 -14.27 4.86 -4.38
CA ILE A 296 -12.85 5.16 -4.53
C ILE A 296 -12.19 4.22 -5.53
N HIS A 297 -12.47 2.92 -5.48
CA HIS A 297 -11.91 1.95 -6.42
C HIS A 297 -12.50 2.08 -7.83
N ARG A 298 -13.72 2.61 -7.98
CA ARG A 298 -14.29 2.95 -9.31
C ARG A 298 -13.45 4.02 -10.03
N VAL A 299 -12.72 4.87 -9.31
CA VAL A 299 -11.75 5.82 -9.87
C VAL A 299 -10.35 5.21 -10.00
N ALA A 300 -9.91 4.41 -9.03
CA ALA A 300 -8.59 3.79 -9.08
C ALA A 300 -8.42 2.81 -10.27
N VAL A 301 -9.43 2.00 -10.57
CA VAL A 301 -9.38 1.01 -11.68
C VAL A 301 -9.05 1.65 -13.04
N PRO A 302 -9.80 2.66 -13.53
CA PRO A 302 -9.45 3.30 -14.80
C PRO A 302 -8.09 4.01 -14.75
N VAL A 303 -7.65 4.55 -13.60
CA VAL A 303 -6.29 5.10 -13.44
C VAL A 303 -5.21 4.03 -13.68
N GLU A 304 -5.38 2.82 -13.12
CA GLU A 304 -4.44 1.71 -13.37
C GLU A 304 -4.46 1.23 -14.82
N LEU A 305 -5.60 1.36 -15.52
CA LEU A 305 -5.75 1.11 -16.95
C LEU A 305 -5.26 2.28 -17.83
N SER A 306 -4.72 3.35 -17.24
CA SER A 306 -4.29 4.57 -17.94
C SER A 306 -5.42 5.31 -18.68
N ASP A 307 -6.67 5.13 -18.24
CA ASP A 307 -7.86 5.83 -18.73
C ASP A 307 -8.21 7.00 -17.80
N GLY A 308 -7.52 8.13 -18.02
CA GLY A 308 -7.75 9.36 -17.25
C GLY A 308 -9.17 9.92 -17.42
N THR A 309 -9.75 9.82 -18.62
CA THR A 309 -11.07 10.38 -18.94
C THR A 309 -12.19 9.68 -18.18
N THR A 310 -12.21 8.34 -18.18
CA THR A 310 -13.19 7.59 -17.38
C THR A 310 -12.98 7.82 -15.89
N ALA A 311 -11.74 7.91 -15.43
CA ALA A 311 -11.44 8.17 -14.03
C ALA A 311 -11.99 9.52 -13.54
N VAL A 312 -11.73 10.62 -14.27
CA VAL A 312 -12.25 11.95 -13.90
C VAL A 312 -13.77 12.05 -14.05
N SER A 313 -14.35 11.39 -15.05
CA SER A 313 -15.80 11.32 -15.23
C SER A 313 -16.49 10.62 -14.05
N ARG A 314 -15.96 9.47 -13.61
CA ARG A 314 -16.47 8.75 -12.42
C ARG A 314 -16.26 9.57 -11.14
N ALA A 315 -15.12 10.24 -11.01
CA ALA A 315 -14.83 11.10 -9.86
C ALA A 315 -15.84 12.25 -9.71
N ALA A 316 -16.32 12.82 -10.81
CA ALA A 316 -17.29 13.91 -10.80
C ALA A 316 -18.64 13.53 -10.17
N THR A 317 -18.99 12.24 -10.13
CA THR A 317 -20.26 11.76 -9.56
C THR A 317 -20.13 11.33 -8.09
N ILE A 318 -18.91 11.22 -7.57
CA ILE A 318 -18.66 10.66 -6.23
C ILE A 318 -18.71 11.76 -5.17
N LYS A 319 -19.45 11.49 -4.09
CA LYS A 319 -19.46 12.33 -2.88
C LYS A 319 -19.01 11.50 -1.69
N LEU A 320 -17.75 11.66 -1.29
CA LEU A 320 -17.21 10.93 -0.14
C LEU A 320 -17.81 11.47 1.17
N PRO A 321 -18.31 10.60 2.07
CA PRO A 321 -18.87 11.04 3.34
C PRO A 321 -17.76 11.55 4.27
N ARG A 322 -18.10 12.51 5.15
CA ARG A 322 -17.16 13.06 6.15
C ARG A 322 -16.52 11.99 7.05
N GLY A 323 -17.20 10.86 7.27
CA GLY A 323 -16.73 9.75 8.10
C GLY A 323 -15.85 8.71 7.39
N ALA A 324 -15.57 8.87 6.09
CA ALA A 324 -14.68 7.98 5.34
C ALA A 324 -13.27 7.99 5.93
N ALA A 325 -12.62 6.83 6.03
CA ALA A 325 -11.29 6.74 6.61
C ALA A 325 -10.29 7.64 5.85
N PRO A 326 -9.52 8.51 6.54
CA PRO A 326 -8.53 9.39 5.91
C PRO A 326 -7.55 8.64 5.00
N SER A 327 -7.19 7.39 5.34
CA SER A 327 -6.34 6.56 4.48
C SER A 327 -6.95 6.26 3.10
N ARG A 328 -8.27 6.08 3.02
CA ARG A 328 -8.99 5.81 1.76
C ARG A 328 -9.17 7.11 0.98
N THR A 329 -9.65 8.16 1.64
CA THR A 329 -9.85 9.48 1.04
C THR A 329 -8.54 10.10 0.55
N GLY A 330 -7.44 9.97 1.29
CA GLY A 330 -6.12 10.43 0.85
C GLY A 330 -5.65 9.69 -0.40
N HIS A 331 -5.80 8.36 -0.44
CA HIS A 331 -5.46 7.57 -1.64
C HIS A 331 -6.32 7.97 -2.84
N TYR A 332 -7.62 8.20 -2.64
CA TYR A 332 -8.51 8.69 -3.69
C TYR A 332 -7.97 9.97 -4.35
N PHE A 333 -7.49 10.94 -3.57
CA PHE A 333 -6.92 12.17 -4.13
C PHE A 333 -5.54 11.97 -4.78
N ILE A 334 -4.77 10.97 -4.37
CA ILE A 334 -3.54 10.56 -5.08
C ILE A 334 -3.92 10.00 -6.47
N ASP A 335 -4.91 9.11 -6.54
CA ASP A 335 -5.37 8.55 -7.82
C ASP A 335 -6.08 9.58 -8.69
N LEU A 336 -6.88 10.48 -8.10
CA LEU A 336 -7.52 11.57 -8.83
C LEU A 336 -6.48 12.52 -9.41
N SER A 337 -5.39 12.77 -8.69
CA SER A 337 -4.27 13.53 -9.24
C SER A 337 -3.65 12.84 -10.46
N ARG A 338 -3.51 11.50 -10.43
CA ARG A 338 -3.01 10.71 -11.57
C ARG A 338 -4.00 10.75 -12.73
N ALA A 339 -5.29 10.67 -12.44
CA ALA A 339 -6.37 10.79 -13.42
C ALA A 339 -6.31 12.15 -14.15
N TRP A 340 -6.19 13.25 -13.41
CA TRP A 340 -6.06 14.58 -13.99
C TRP A 340 -4.80 14.75 -14.84
N LEU A 341 -3.66 14.20 -14.38
CA LEU A 341 -2.43 14.23 -15.16
C LEU A 341 -2.55 13.44 -16.47
N LEU A 342 -3.19 12.26 -16.44
CA LEU A 342 -3.51 11.48 -17.65
C LEU A 342 -4.48 12.20 -18.57
N HIS A 343 -5.43 12.95 -18.01
CA HIS A 343 -6.39 13.77 -18.75
C HIS A 343 -5.80 15.11 -19.26
N GLY A 344 -4.57 15.45 -18.87
CA GLY A 344 -3.85 16.65 -19.31
C GLY A 344 -4.04 17.90 -18.43
N ASP A 345 -4.78 17.81 -17.33
CA ASP A 345 -5.01 18.93 -16.41
C ASP A 345 -4.03 18.91 -15.23
N ARG A 346 -2.91 19.61 -15.39
CA ARG A 346 -1.85 19.67 -14.38
C ARG A 346 -2.22 20.47 -13.13
N THR A 347 -3.08 21.48 -13.29
CA THR A 347 -3.53 22.32 -12.17
C THR A 347 -4.35 21.49 -11.20
N ARG A 348 -5.37 20.78 -11.69
CA ARG A 348 -6.19 19.90 -10.86
C ARG A 348 -5.42 18.70 -10.32
N ALA A 349 -4.39 18.25 -11.03
CA ALA A 349 -3.47 17.24 -10.50
C ALA A 349 -2.76 17.77 -9.23
N LEU A 350 -2.18 18.96 -9.25
CA LEU A 350 -1.52 19.55 -8.08
C LEU A 350 -2.49 19.89 -6.95
N GLU A 351 -3.69 20.39 -7.26
CA GLU A 351 -4.75 20.62 -6.27
C GLU A 351 -5.12 19.33 -5.54
N SER A 352 -5.31 18.24 -6.29
CA SER A 352 -5.62 16.92 -5.73
C SER A 352 -4.49 16.41 -4.83
N LEU A 353 -3.21 16.60 -5.17
CA LEU A 353 -2.09 16.27 -4.27
C LEU A 353 -2.12 17.10 -2.98
N ASN A 354 -2.44 18.39 -3.06
CA ASN A 354 -2.57 19.23 -1.87
C ASN A 354 -3.73 18.78 -0.97
N THR A 355 -4.85 18.37 -1.56
CA THR A 355 -5.95 17.75 -0.80
C THR A 355 -5.53 16.44 -0.15
N ALA A 356 -4.81 15.56 -0.86
CA ALA A 356 -4.26 14.33 -0.29
C ALA A 356 -3.33 14.62 0.90
N ARG A 357 -2.43 15.60 0.76
CA ARG A 357 -1.52 16.07 1.82
C ARG A 357 -2.28 16.56 3.06
N ALA A 358 -3.37 17.31 2.88
CA ALA A 358 -4.16 17.82 3.98
C ALA A 358 -4.89 16.70 4.76
N ILE A 359 -5.38 15.68 4.04
CA ILE A 359 -6.19 14.59 4.63
C ILE A 359 -5.33 13.49 5.24
N ALA A 360 -4.27 13.08 4.54
CA ALA A 360 -3.42 11.96 4.90
C ALA A 360 -1.94 12.30 4.63
N PRO A 361 -1.33 13.19 5.43
CA PRO A 361 0.00 13.73 5.16
C PRO A 361 1.08 12.64 5.15
N GLN A 362 1.07 11.72 6.13
CA GLN A 362 2.08 10.66 6.22
C GLN A 362 1.98 9.69 5.05
N LEU A 363 0.75 9.29 4.66
CA LEU A 363 0.52 8.45 3.49
C LEU A 363 1.02 9.13 2.20
N THR A 364 0.67 10.40 2.02
CA THR A 364 0.98 11.17 0.80
C THR A 364 2.48 11.42 0.68
N ARG A 365 3.16 11.73 1.79
CA ARG A 365 4.59 12.04 1.83
C ARG A 365 5.46 10.89 1.31
N TYR A 366 5.12 9.64 1.63
CA TYR A 366 5.94 8.47 1.31
C TYR A 366 5.44 7.66 0.11
N HIS A 367 4.39 8.12 -0.58
CA HIS A 367 3.83 7.39 -1.71
C HIS A 367 4.68 7.56 -2.99
N PRO A 368 5.14 6.48 -3.63
CA PRO A 368 6.09 6.57 -4.75
C PRO A 368 5.49 7.26 -5.99
N GLN A 369 4.20 7.06 -6.26
CA GLN A 369 3.54 7.80 -7.35
C GLN A 369 3.42 9.30 -7.05
N VAL A 370 3.32 9.73 -5.78
CA VAL A 370 3.29 11.16 -5.47
C VAL A 370 4.63 11.79 -5.83
N HIS A 371 5.74 11.11 -5.51
CA HIS A 371 7.09 11.57 -5.90
C HIS A 371 7.25 11.64 -7.41
N GLU A 372 6.80 10.62 -8.13
CA GLU A 372 6.85 10.59 -9.59
C GLU A 372 6.01 11.69 -10.23
N MET A 373 4.81 11.97 -9.69
CA MET A 373 3.92 13.01 -10.20
C MET A 373 4.45 14.41 -9.93
N VAL A 374 5.01 14.67 -8.75
CA VAL A 374 5.65 15.94 -8.44
C VAL A 374 6.78 16.23 -9.43
N ARG A 375 7.57 15.22 -9.79
CA ARG A 375 8.62 15.35 -10.81
C ARG A 375 8.03 15.59 -12.20
N ALA A 376 7.00 14.85 -12.60
CA ALA A 376 6.33 15.05 -13.90
C ALA A 376 5.72 16.47 -14.04
N LEU A 377 5.13 16.99 -12.96
CA LEU A 377 4.62 18.36 -12.90
C LEU A 377 5.76 19.39 -12.99
N ALA A 378 6.91 19.12 -12.37
CA ALA A 378 8.06 20.02 -12.39
C ALA A 378 8.77 20.09 -13.75
N VAL A 379 8.93 18.97 -14.46
CA VAL A 379 9.58 18.93 -15.79
C VAL A 379 8.79 19.72 -16.84
N SER A 380 7.45 19.72 -16.73
CA SER A 380 6.56 20.37 -17.70
C SER A 380 6.35 21.87 -17.43
N ASP A 381 6.76 22.38 -16.27
CA ASP A 381 6.50 23.75 -15.83
C ASP A 381 7.80 24.56 -15.81
N SER A 382 8.06 25.33 -16.88
CA SER A 382 9.24 26.21 -16.98
C SER A 382 9.25 27.31 -15.91
N ARG A 383 8.09 27.57 -15.28
CA ARG A 383 7.90 28.49 -14.16
C ARG A 383 7.20 27.78 -13.03
N SER A 384 7.92 26.85 -12.40
CA SER A 384 7.62 26.36 -11.06
C SER A 384 6.78 27.34 -10.21
N THR A 385 5.55 26.93 -9.90
CA THR A 385 4.77 27.64 -8.88
C THR A 385 5.39 27.47 -7.48
N THR A 386 5.16 28.44 -6.60
CA THR A 386 5.52 28.35 -5.18
C THR A 386 4.85 27.15 -4.51
N SER A 387 3.59 26.84 -4.90
CA SER A 387 2.85 25.68 -4.39
C SER A 387 3.56 24.36 -4.71
N LEU A 388 3.95 24.14 -5.97
CA LEU A 388 4.67 22.93 -6.37
C LEU A 388 6.04 22.81 -5.68
N SER A 389 6.77 23.92 -5.56
CA SER A 389 8.06 23.96 -4.84
C SER A 389 7.90 23.57 -3.37
N ASN A 390 6.90 24.15 -2.69
CA ASN A 390 6.60 23.85 -1.29
C ASN A 390 6.12 22.40 -1.10
N PHE A 391 5.37 21.86 -2.06
CA PHE A 391 4.95 20.46 -2.02
C PHE A 391 6.16 19.53 -2.18
N ALA A 392 7.00 19.77 -3.18
CA ALA A 392 8.20 18.98 -3.47
C ALA A 392 9.16 18.97 -2.27
N ALA A 393 9.45 20.13 -1.69
CA ALA A 393 10.27 20.25 -0.48
C ALA A 393 9.67 19.47 0.70
N TRP A 394 8.34 19.52 0.87
CA TRP A 394 7.65 18.83 1.96
C TRP A 394 7.70 17.31 1.87
N CYS A 395 7.60 16.74 0.67
CA CYS A 395 7.70 15.29 0.45
C CYS A 395 9.14 14.81 0.20
N GLY A 396 10.13 15.71 0.28
CA GLY A 396 11.54 15.35 0.11
C GLY A 396 11.99 15.15 -1.33
N VAL A 397 11.19 15.60 -2.31
CA VAL A 397 11.55 15.60 -3.73
C VAL A 397 12.33 16.88 -4.02
N ARG A 398 13.65 16.78 -4.20
CA ARG A 398 14.48 17.89 -4.70
C ARG A 398 14.45 17.90 -6.24
N ARG A 399 14.53 19.09 -6.81
CA ARG A 399 14.47 19.31 -8.27
C ARG A 399 15.77 18.99 -8.97
#